data_AF-A0A1H0IZF1-F1
#
_entry.id   AF-A0A1H0IZF1-F1
#
_cell.length_a   1.000
_cell.length_b   1.000
_cell.length_c   1.000
_cell.angle_alpha   90.00
_cell.angle_beta   90.00
_cell.angle_gamma   90.00
#
_symmetry.space_group_name_H-M   'P 1'
#
loop_
_entity.id
_entity.type
_entity.pdbx_description
1 polymer ?
#
loop_
_entity_poly.entity_id
_entity_poly.type
_entity_poly.pdbx_seq_one_letter_code
_entity_poly.pdbx_strand_id
1 'polypeptide(L)'
;MRHVDPAGTGRAGAQAQPDDHPLPTPGTLPDTSVTDPAVNHHVNPRTDDLAVNPGTDPAVNPGANPGMNPERSSGTNSGVGRAVNPALNPAVDPDMNEVVGRDDLLLVTLDTLRYDVAAELAAQGRLPNLARHLPGGVWERRHAPGSFTYASHQAMFAGFLPTPATPGPHPRLFAARFAGSESTAAGTWVFDTPDLVGGLAKAGYHTACIGGVGFFNRRGALGSVLPGLFAESHWEPGFGVTSPTSFEEQVRRAEQVVAALPAGRRLFLFVNVSALHQPNWFHLPGATKEAGDSRETHAAALEYVDRHIGRLFAAASARRRCFAVVCSDHGTAYGDDGFTGHRIGHEAVWTVPYAHFFLDHGEPTT
;
A
#
# COMPACT_ATOMS: atom_id res chain seq x y z
N MET A 1 35.66 -3.89 -84.58
CA MET A 1 34.94 -3.49 -83.35
C MET A 1 34.39 -4.78 -82.75
N ARG A 2 35.07 -5.45 -81.79
CA ARG A 2 35.11 -5.21 -80.32
C ARG A 2 33.71 -4.90 -79.77
N HIS A 3 33.18 -5.48 -78.70
CA HIS A 3 33.48 -6.59 -77.76
C HIS A 3 32.16 -6.72 -76.96
N VAL A 4 31.47 -7.86 -76.92
CA VAL A 4 31.37 -8.85 -75.82
C VAL A 4 31.34 -8.27 -74.39
N ASP A 5 30.17 -8.35 -73.75
CA ASP A 5 29.91 -8.24 -72.30
C ASP A 5 29.89 -9.63 -71.64
N PRO A 6 30.20 -9.73 -70.33
CA PRO A 6 29.76 -10.88 -69.55
C PRO A 6 29.08 -10.56 -68.20
N ALA A 7 28.41 -11.61 -67.73
CA ALA A 7 28.17 -12.03 -66.34
C ALA A 7 26.97 -11.43 -65.57
N GLY A 8 25.92 -12.25 -65.49
CA GLY A 8 24.96 -12.28 -64.38
C GLY A 8 24.89 -13.71 -63.83
N THR A 9 25.11 -13.86 -62.53
CA THR A 9 25.02 -15.13 -61.77
C THR A 9 23.61 -15.32 -61.23
N GLY A 10 23.10 -16.55 -61.28
CA GLY A 10 21.83 -16.91 -60.65
C GLY A 10 21.53 -18.41 -60.62
N ARG A 11 20.97 -18.82 -59.47
CA ARG A 11 20.15 -20.02 -59.13
C ARG A 11 20.82 -21.34 -58.67
N ALA A 12 20.63 -21.60 -57.36
CA ALA A 12 19.76 -22.61 -56.72
C ALA A 12 19.77 -24.12 -57.13
N GLY A 13 19.76 -24.97 -56.08
CA GLY A 13 19.37 -26.40 -56.04
C GLY A 13 20.56 -27.35 -55.80
N ALA A 14 20.53 -28.44 -55.04
CA ALA A 14 19.51 -29.12 -54.23
C ALA A 14 20.20 -30.17 -53.31
N GLN A 15 19.53 -30.51 -52.20
CA GLN A 15 19.49 -31.74 -51.38
C GLN A 15 20.62 -32.81 -51.45
N ALA A 16 21.13 -33.21 -50.27
CA ALA A 16 21.21 -34.62 -49.82
C ALA A 16 21.63 -34.72 -48.33
N GLN A 17 20.87 -35.48 -47.54
CA GLN A 17 21.27 -36.20 -46.30
C GLN A 17 21.38 -37.69 -46.68
N PRO A 18 21.99 -38.61 -45.90
CA PRO A 18 22.22 -38.57 -44.44
C PRO A 18 23.64 -39.00 -44.02
N ASP A 19 23.94 -38.94 -42.72
CA ASP A 19 24.81 -39.95 -42.08
C ASP A 19 24.66 -39.89 -40.54
N ASP A 20 24.41 -41.07 -39.98
CA ASP A 20 24.32 -41.44 -38.57
C ASP A 20 25.65 -41.25 -37.83
N HIS A 21 25.61 -40.72 -36.60
CA HIS A 21 26.54 -41.07 -35.49
C HIS A 21 26.06 -40.45 -34.15
N PRO A 22 26.49 -40.99 -32.98
CA PRO A 22 25.58 -41.48 -31.94
C PRO A 22 25.35 -40.53 -30.75
N LEU A 23 24.29 -40.85 -29.99
CA LEU A 23 23.95 -40.28 -28.68
C LEU A 23 25.08 -40.47 -27.63
N PRO A 24 25.41 -39.45 -26.83
CA PRO A 24 26.19 -39.65 -25.61
C PRO A 24 25.28 -39.96 -24.40
N THR A 25 25.69 -40.97 -23.64
CA THR A 25 25.20 -41.33 -22.30
C THR A 25 25.70 -40.35 -21.22
N PRO A 26 25.06 -40.30 -20.04
CA PRO A 26 25.22 -39.19 -19.10
C PRO A 26 26.48 -39.35 -18.24
N GLY A 27 27.34 -38.32 -18.27
CA GLY A 27 28.53 -38.20 -17.43
C GLY A 27 28.43 -36.98 -16.51
N THR A 28 28.34 -37.28 -15.22
CA THR A 28 28.88 -36.56 -14.05
C THR A 28 29.15 -35.06 -14.19
N LEU A 29 28.27 -34.25 -13.57
CA LEU A 29 28.52 -32.81 -13.34
C LEU A 29 29.53 -32.61 -12.21
N PRO A 30 30.44 -31.62 -12.31
CA PRO A 30 31.29 -31.21 -11.20
C PRO A 30 30.52 -30.38 -10.17
N ASP A 31 30.81 -30.69 -8.91
CA ASP A 31 30.43 -29.98 -7.70
C ASP A 31 30.90 -28.52 -7.75
N THR A 32 29.95 -27.58 -7.72
CA THR A 32 30.21 -26.17 -7.40
C THR A 32 29.12 -25.66 -6.48
N SER A 33 29.36 -25.88 -5.19
CA SER A 33 28.73 -25.15 -4.09
C SER A 33 28.98 -23.64 -4.24
N VAL A 34 27.95 -22.88 -4.62
CA VAL A 34 27.87 -21.45 -4.31
C VAL A 34 26.72 -21.29 -3.34
N THR A 35 27.09 -21.27 -2.06
CA THR A 35 26.20 -21.06 -0.92
C THR A 35 25.76 -19.60 -0.85
N ASP A 36 24.45 -19.42 -0.83
CA ASP A 36 23.74 -18.21 -0.39
C ASP A 36 23.84 -18.10 1.15
N PRO A 37 24.42 -17.03 1.75
CA PRO A 37 24.51 -16.94 3.20
C PRO A 37 23.51 -15.92 3.75
N ALA A 38 22.36 -16.39 4.25
CA ALA A 38 21.59 -15.69 5.28
C ALA A 38 20.58 -16.63 5.97
N VAL A 39 21.06 -17.72 6.56
CA VAL A 39 20.30 -18.46 7.60
C VAL A 39 21.05 -18.30 8.91
N ASN A 40 20.59 -17.36 9.73
CA ASN A 40 21.17 -17.12 11.04
C ASN A 40 20.61 -18.17 12.02
N HIS A 41 21.35 -19.25 12.24
CA HIS A 41 21.07 -20.18 13.34
C HIS A 41 21.62 -19.60 14.64
N HIS A 42 20.71 -19.20 15.55
CA HIS A 42 21.04 -19.14 16.97
C HIS A 42 20.48 -20.39 17.66
N VAL A 43 21.41 -21.22 18.09
CA VAL A 43 21.18 -22.38 18.95
C VAL A 43 21.11 -21.87 20.39
N ASN A 44 20.03 -22.17 21.10
CA ASN A 44 19.94 -21.99 22.55
C ASN A 44 19.86 -23.37 23.21
N PRO A 45 20.68 -23.72 24.23
CA PRO A 45 20.59 -25.01 24.87
C PRO A 45 19.39 -25.09 25.84
N ARG A 46 18.85 -26.30 25.91
CA ARG A 46 17.70 -26.79 26.70
C ARG A 46 17.97 -26.84 28.21
N THR A 47 16.99 -26.41 29.02
CA THR A 47 16.11 -27.15 29.97
C THR A 47 16.76 -27.72 31.24
N ASP A 48 16.24 -27.38 32.43
CA ASP A 48 15.28 -28.19 33.21
C ASP A 48 15.05 -27.57 34.62
N ASP A 49 13.79 -27.49 35.06
CA ASP A 49 13.27 -28.12 36.29
C ASP A 49 11.89 -27.57 36.73
N LEU A 50 10.87 -28.35 36.34
CA LEU A 50 9.73 -28.88 37.11
C LEU A 50 9.25 -28.17 38.41
N ALA A 51 7.95 -27.82 38.42
CA ALA A 51 7.00 -28.33 39.44
C ALA A 51 5.53 -28.10 39.04
N VAL A 52 4.74 -29.15 39.25
CA VAL A 52 3.30 -29.35 39.04
C VAL A 52 2.62 -29.15 40.43
N ASN A 53 1.43 -28.55 40.63
CA ASN A 53 0.06 -29.12 40.47
C ASN A 53 -1.00 -28.20 41.21
N PRO A 54 -2.32 -28.52 41.37
CA PRO A 54 -3.43 -27.77 40.75
C PRO A 54 -4.58 -27.34 41.73
N GLY A 55 -5.69 -26.80 41.17
CA GLY A 55 -7.01 -26.64 41.82
C GLY A 55 -7.39 -25.16 42.03
N THR A 56 -8.62 -24.66 41.86
CA THR A 56 -9.97 -25.22 41.71
C THR A 56 -10.89 -24.11 41.15
N ASP A 57 -11.81 -24.44 40.23
CA ASP A 57 -12.97 -23.63 39.81
C ASP A 57 -14.22 -24.12 40.61
N PRO A 58 -15.44 -23.51 40.58
CA PRO A 58 -15.89 -22.26 39.96
C PRO A 58 -16.83 -21.40 40.85
N ALA A 59 -17.22 -20.20 40.41
CA ALA A 59 -18.42 -19.53 40.90
C ALA A 59 -19.19 -18.80 39.78
N VAL A 60 -20.35 -19.36 39.47
CA VAL A 60 -21.44 -18.79 38.67
C VAL A 60 -22.32 -17.95 39.59
N ASN A 61 -22.75 -16.76 39.15
CA ASN A 61 -24.15 -16.35 39.38
C ASN A 61 -24.62 -15.30 38.35
N PRO A 62 -25.86 -15.41 37.84
CA PRO A 62 -26.42 -14.52 36.84
C PRO A 62 -27.26 -13.40 37.48
N GLY A 63 -27.39 -12.27 36.77
CA GLY A 63 -28.25 -11.16 37.17
C GLY A 63 -28.88 -10.49 35.97
N ALA A 64 -30.06 -10.98 35.55
CA ALA A 64 -30.98 -10.27 34.69
C ALA A 64 -31.87 -9.34 35.53
N ASN A 65 -32.14 -8.13 35.05
CA ASN A 65 -33.45 -7.50 35.21
C ASN A 65 -33.67 -6.42 34.13
N PRO A 66 -34.94 -6.13 33.76
CA PRO A 66 -35.31 -5.68 32.43
C PRO A 66 -35.73 -4.21 32.38
N GLY A 67 -35.73 -3.68 31.15
CA GLY A 67 -36.68 -2.73 30.56
C GLY A 67 -37.08 -1.48 31.34
N MET A 68 -36.82 -0.30 30.73
CA MET A 68 -37.84 0.75 30.50
C MET A 68 -37.26 1.87 29.60
N ASN A 69 -37.87 2.06 28.44
CA ASN A 69 -37.98 3.34 27.73
C ASN A 69 -39.42 3.33 27.17
N PRO A 70 -40.21 4.43 27.19
CA PRO A 70 -39.97 5.53 26.26
C PRO A 70 -40.43 6.92 26.75
N GLU A 71 -39.70 7.99 26.43
CA GLU A 71 -40.36 9.28 26.20
C GLU A 71 -39.87 9.95 24.92
N ARG A 72 -40.87 10.22 24.06
CA ARG A 72 -40.81 11.08 22.89
C ARG A 72 -40.66 12.53 23.34
N SER A 73 -39.77 13.29 22.70
CA SER A 73 -39.98 14.74 22.57
C SER A 73 -40.03 15.11 21.09
N SER A 74 -41.24 15.41 20.64
CA SER A 74 -41.54 16.15 19.42
C SER A 74 -41.08 17.60 19.58
N GLY A 75 -40.16 18.04 18.72
CA GLY A 75 -39.75 19.45 18.60
C GLY A 75 -39.64 19.84 17.14
N THR A 76 -40.70 20.43 16.61
CA THR A 76 -40.73 21.14 15.33
C THR A 76 -39.86 22.38 15.41
N ASN A 77 -38.97 22.60 14.44
CA ASN A 77 -38.51 23.95 14.13
C ASN A 77 -38.37 24.13 12.61
N SER A 78 -39.26 24.95 12.07
CA SER A 78 -39.23 25.50 10.72
C SER A 78 -38.60 26.89 10.80
N GLY A 79 -37.64 27.23 9.91
CA GLY A 79 -37.31 28.63 9.63
C GLY A 79 -35.86 28.96 9.24
N VAL A 80 -35.60 28.98 7.93
CA VAL A 80 -34.82 29.98 7.15
C VAL A 80 -33.37 30.35 7.59
N GLY A 81 -32.40 29.81 6.84
CA GLY A 81 -31.45 30.59 6.04
C GLY A 81 -30.20 31.20 6.68
N ARG A 82 -29.05 30.51 6.56
CA ARG A 82 -27.78 31.12 6.13
C ARG A 82 -26.87 30.05 5.52
N ALA A 83 -26.32 30.32 4.34
CA ALA A 83 -25.33 29.46 3.70
C ALA A 83 -24.13 29.29 4.63
N VAL A 84 -23.88 28.04 5.04
CA VAL A 84 -22.72 27.66 5.84
C VAL A 84 -21.67 27.15 4.85
N ASN A 85 -20.51 27.77 4.84
CA ASN A 85 -19.33 27.24 4.14
C ASN A 85 -19.03 25.83 4.69
N PRO A 86 -18.82 24.81 3.84
CA PRO A 86 -18.55 23.45 4.32
C PRO A 86 -17.16 23.25 4.95
N ALA A 87 -16.30 24.27 4.93
CA ALA A 87 -15.01 24.22 5.62
C ALA A 87 -15.19 24.64 7.08
N LEU A 88 -15.41 23.66 7.96
CA LEU A 88 -15.17 23.63 9.43
C LEU A 88 -16.25 22.78 10.11
N ASN A 89 -16.17 21.46 9.96
CA ASN A 89 -16.71 20.53 10.95
C ASN A 89 -15.67 19.43 11.20
N PRO A 90 -15.34 19.10 12.46
CA PRO A 90 -14.45 17.99 12.76
C PRO A 90 -15.09 16.68 12.29
N ALA A 91 -14.51 16.12 11.22
CA ALA A 91 -14.61 14.77 10.68
C ALA A 91 -15.98 14.05 10.81
N VAL A 92 -16.93 14.42 9.96
CA VAL A 92 -17.88 13.42 9.44
C VAL A 92 -17.18 12.76 8.27
N ASP A 93 -16.97 11.44 8.32
CA ASP A 93 -16.44 10.70 7.17
C ASP A 93 -17.27 11.03 5.92
N PRO A 94 -16.63 11.19 4.75
CA PRO A 94 -17.36 11.49 3.52
C PRO A 94 -18.35 10.36 3.19
N ASP A 95 -19.49 10.72 2.60
CA ASP A 95 -20.38 9.72 2.02
C ASP A 95 -19.74 9.15 0.75
N MET A 96 -19.19 7.94 0.86
CA MET A 96 -18.48 7.30 -0.24
C MET A 96 -19.43 6.88 -1.37
N ASN A 97 -20.74 6.84 -1.14
CA ASN A 97 -21.72 6.65 -2.21
C ASN A 97 -21.83 7.86 -3.14
N GLU A 98 -21.48 9.06 -2.66
CA GLU A 98 -21.40 10.26 -3.51
C GLU A 98 -20.03 10.39 -4.20
N VAL A 99 -18.97 9.92 -3.55
CA VAL A 99 -17.59 9.98 -4.07
C VAL A 99 -17.40 8.98 -5.22
N VAL A 100 -17.79 7.72 -5.01
CA VAL A 100 -17.61 6.67 -6.01
C VAL A 100 -18.57 6.88 -7.18
N GLY A 101 -18.00 6.99 -8.38
CA GLY A 101 -18.72 7.31 -9.61
C GLY A 101 -18.57 8.77 -10.05
N ARG A 102 -18.06 9.63 -9.17
CA ARG A 102 -17.85 11.07 -9.42
C ARG A 102 -16.37 11.43 -9.44
N ASP A 103 -15.66 11.14 -8.36
CA ASP A 103 -14.28 11.58 -8.14
C ASP A 103 -13.27 10.52 -8.61
N ASP A 104 -12.04 10.94 -8.92
CA ASP A 104 -10.92 10.00 -9.01
C ASP A 104 -10.50 9.57 -7.59
N LEU A 105 -9.87 8.40 -7.49
CA LEU A 105 -9.46 7.81 -6.22
C LEU A 105 -7.96 7.56 -6.21
N LEU A 106 -7.29 7.99 -5.15
CA LEU A 106 -5.88 7.73 -4.91
C LEU A 106 -5.72 6.98 -3.59
N LEU A 107 -5.07 5.81 -3.62
CA LEU A 107 -4.63 5.10 -2.41
C LEU A 107 -3.10 5.02 -2.42
N VAL A 108 -2.46 5.66 -1.45
CA VAL A 108 -1.02 5.63 -1.23
C VAL A 108 -0.73 4.85 0.05
N THR A 109 0.01 3.76 -0.09
CA THR A 109 0.58 3.04 1.06
C THR A 109 2.06 3.35 1.17
N LEU A 110 2.44 3.99 2.28
CA LEU A 110 3.83 4.24 2.68
C LEU A 110 4.35 2.97 3.36
N ASP A 111 4.98 2.10 2.57
CA ASP A 111 5.33 0.74 2.97
C ASP A 111 6.28 0.76 4.18
N THR A 112 5.93 0.05 5.26
CA THR A 112 6.67 -0.02 6.55
C THR A 112 6.65 1.23 7.44
N LEU A 113 5.94 2.31 7.07
CA LEU A 113 5.96 3.56 7.83
C LEU A 113 5.40 3.42 9.27
N ARG A 114 6.24 3.72 10.27
CA ARG A 114 5.82 3.79 11.67
C ARG A 114 5.03 5.07 11.99
N TYR A 115 4.02 4.96 12.84
CA TYR A 115 3.24 6.12 13.30
C TYR A 115 4.07 7.13 14.10
N ASP A 116 4.91 6.67 15.02
CA ASP A 116 5.70 7.54 15.90
C ASP A 116 6.63 8.46 15.09
N VAL A 117 7.29 7.91 14.07
CA VAL A 117 8.13 8.70 13.15
C VAL A 117 7.29 9.70 12.35
N ALA A 118 6.18 9.26 11.77
CA ALA A 118 5.31 10.13 10.97
C ALA A 118 4.74 11.30 11.78
N ALA A 119 4.25 11.02 12.99
CA ALA A 119 3.70 12.01 13.90
C ALA A 119 4.77 12.99 14.40
N GLU A 120 5.97 12.51 14.76
CA GLU A 120 7.08 13.34 15.17
C GLU A 120 7.50 14.32 14.07
N LEU A 121 7.69 13.84 12.83
CA LEU A 121 8.13 14.69 11.73
C LEU A 121 7.06 15.72 11.33
N ALA A 122 5.78 15.35 11.38
CA ALA A 122 4.68 16.30 11.17
C ALA A 122 4.68 17.40 12.24
N ALA A 123 4.80 17.04 13.52
CA ALA A 123 4.85 17.99 14.63
C ALA A 123 6.08 18.92 14.57
N GLN A 124 7.20 18.44 14.02
CA GLN A 124 8.41 19.23 13.79
C GLN A 124 8.33 20.11 12.52
N GLY A 125 7.25 20.05 11.73
CA GLY A 125 7.12 20.79 10.48
C GLY A 125 8.02 20.30 9.36
N ARG A 126 8.53 19.06 9.45
CA ARG A 126 9.46 18.45 8.48
C ARG A 126 8.77 17.76 7.31
N LEU A 127 7.43 17.70 7.33
CA LEU A 127 6.60 17.13 6.26
C LEU A 127 5.67 18.18 5.63
N PRO A 128 6.19 19.31 5.09
CA PRO A 128 5.34 20.41 4.63
C PRO A 128 4.36 20.02 3.52
N ASN A 129 4.73 19.08 2.64
CA ASN A 129 3.88 18.71 1.51
C ASN A 129 2.74 17.76 1.90
N LEU A 130 2.98 16.86 2.86
CA LEU A 130 1.95 16.00 3.46
C LEU A 130 1.10 16.78 4.46
N ALA A 131 1.71 17.46 5.42
CA ALA A 131 1.03 18.05 6.58
C ALA A 131 -0.05 19.05 6.20
N ARG A 132 0.12 19.79 5.10
CA ARG A 132 -0.90 20.74 4.60
C ARG A 132 -2.22 20.08 4.20
N HIS A 133 -2.19 18.79 3.86
CA HIS A 133 -3.36 17.99 3.46
C HIS A 133 -3.94 17.17 4.60
N LEU A 134 -3.17 16.96 5.68
CA LEU A 134 -3.66 16.21 6.83
C LEU A 134 -4.77 17.02 7.54
N PRO A 135 -5.91 16.40 7.88
CA PRO A 135 -6.92 17.04 8.71
C PRO A 135 -6.30 17.57 10.02
N GLY A 136 -6.32 18.90 10.21
CA GLY A 136 -5.70 19.54 11.37
C GLY A 136 -4.17 19.50 11.40
N GLY A 137 -3.52 19.14 10.29
CA GLY A 137 -2.06 19.02 10.20
C GLY A 137 -1.48 17.78 10.90
N VAL A 138 -2.32 16.81 11.28
CA VAL A 138 -1.92 15.67 12.11
C VAL A 138 -2.31 14.33 11.48
N TRP A 139 -1.46 13.33 11.71
CA TRP A 139 -1.78 11.94 11.36
C TRP A 139 -2.76 11.33 12.34
N GLU A 140 -3.75 10.61 11.83
CA GLU A 140 -4.59 9.76 12.66
C GLU A 140 -3.82 8.50 13.07
N ARG A 141 -3.86 8.17 14.37
CA ARG A 141 -3.27 6.93 14.90
C ARG A 141 -4.21 5.76 14.61
N ARG A 142 -3.74 4.78 13.84
CA ARG A 142 -4.52 3.60 13.47
C ARG A 142 -3.74 2.30 13.67
N HIS A 143 -4.44 1.18 13.74
CA HIS A 143 -3.88 -0.16 13.71
C HIS A 143 -3.91 -0.73 12.29
N ALA A 144 -2.77 -1.26 11.85
CA ALA A 144 -2.62 -1.97 10.60
C ALA A 144 -3.54 -3.20 10.56
N PRO A 145 -4.13 -3.54 9.40
CA PRO A 145 -4.96 -4.74 9.27
C PRO A 145 -4.13 -6.03 9.14
N GLY A 146 -2.80 -5.92 9.01
CA GLY A 146 -1.86 -7.04 9.06
C GLY A 146 -0.44 -6.57 9.32
N SER A 147 0.42 -7.45 9.84
CA SER A 147 1.79 -7.11 10.26
C SER A 147 2.84 -7.16 9.14
N PHE A 148 2.43 -7.33 7.89
CA PHE A 148 3.31 -7.31 6.72
C PHE A 148 2.52 -7.06 5.43
N THR A 149 3.22 -6.63 4.37
CA THR A 149 2.64 -6.13 3.13
C THR A 149 1.51 -7.00 2.57
N TYR A 150 1.74 -8.30 2.34
CA TYR A 150 0.75 -9.13 1.65
C TYR A 150 -0.58 -9.24 2.41
N ALA A 151 -0.52 -9.57 3.70
CA ALA A 151 -1.72 -9.69 4.53
C ALA A 151 -2.44 -8.35 4.68
N SER A 152 -1.68 -7.27 4.89
CA SER A 152 -2.25 -5.94 5.06
C SER A 152 -3.00 -5.48 3.80
N HIS A 153 -2.39 -5.65 2.62
CA HIS A 153 -3.01 -5.23 1.35
C HIS A 153 -4.18 -6.11 0.92
N GLN A 154 -4.17 -7.42 1.22
CA GLN A 154 -5.37 -8.26 1.03
C GLN A 154 -6.55 -7.71 1.84
N ALA A 155 -6.32 -7.36 3.11
CA ALA A 155 -7.34 -6.79 3.96
C ALA A 155 -7.80 -5.41 3.46
N MET A 156 -6.87 -4.51 3.09
CA MET A 156 -7.20 -3.19 2.54
C MET A 156 -8.03 -3.29 1.25
N PHE A 157 -7.64 -4.18 0.32
CA PHE A 157 -8.42 -4.39 -0.90
C PHE A 157 -9.76 -5.07 -0.62
N ALA A 158 -9.96 -5.76 0.50
CA ALA A 158 -11.30 -6.20 0.93
C ALA A 158 -12.12 -5.10 1.65
N GLY A 159 -11.57 -3.88 1.78
CA GLY A 159 -12.20 -2.72 2.43
C GLY A 159 -11.79 -2.52 3.89
N PHE A 160 -10.86 -3.30 4.43
CA PHE A 160 -10.32 -3.13 5.78
C PHE A 160 -9.07 -2.25 5.76
N LEU A 161 -9.28 -0.94 5.62
CA LEU A 161 -8.23 0.06 5.84
C LEU A 161 -7.73 0.03 7.29
N PRO A 162 -6.59 0.67 7.63
CA PRO A 162 -6.15 0.78 9.01
C PRO A 162 -7.28 1.28 9.90
N THR A 163 -7.45 0.64 11.06
CA THR A 163 -8.57 0.85 11.98
C THR A 163 -8.21 1.91 13.02
N PRO A 164 -9.05 2.90 13.33
CA PRO A 164 -8.77 3.86 14.40
C PRO A 164 -8.28 3.19 15.69
N ALA A 165 -7.22 3.71 16.31
CA ALA A 165 -6.62 3.15 17.52
C ALA A 165 -7.41 3.51 18.80
N THR A 166 -8.74 3.58 18.69
CA THR A 166 -9.67 3.82 19.78
C THR A 166 -10.70 2.69 19.87
N PRO A 167 -11.25 2.38 21.06
CA PRO A 167 -12.25 1.32 21.19
C PRO A 167 -13.55 1.63 20.43
N GLY A 168 -14.21 0.58 19.93
CA GLY A 168 -15.56 0.66 19.37
C GLY A 168 -15.63 0.30 17.88
N PRO A 169 -16.86 0.19 17.34
CA PRO A 169 -17.05 0.01 15.91
C PRO A 169 -16.70 1.31 15.17
N HIS A 170 -15.94 1.18 14.10
CA HIS A 170 -15.55 2.29 13.24
C HIS A 170 -16.14 2.07 11.85
N PRO A 171 -16.96 3.00 11.33
CA PRO A 171 -17.43 2.95 9.95
C PRO A 171 -16.29 2.80 8.96
N ARG A 172 -16.48 1.96 7.94
CA ARG A 172 -15.51 1.80 6.86
C ARG A 172 -15.90 2.69 5.66
N LEU A 173 -14.90 3.25 4.97
CA LEU A 173 -15.13 3.97 3.71
C LEU A 173 -15.66 3.03 2.62
N PHE A 174 -15.11 1.82 2.57
CA PHE A 174 -15.44 0.79 1.59
C PHE A 174 -15.69 -0.54 2.29
N ALA A 175 -16.62 -1.34 1.79
CA ALA A 175 -16.85 -2.68 2.32
C ALA A 175 -17.27 -3.68 1.24
N ALA A 176 -16.56 -4.80 1.15
CA ALA A 176 -17.09 -5.97 0.45
C ALA A 176 -18.36 -6.44 1.16
N ARG A 177 -19.38 -6.85 0.41
CA ARG A 177 -20.60 -7.42 0.98
C ARG A 177 -20.31 -8.82 1.51
N PHE A 178 -20.41 -9.00 2.82
CA PHE A 178 -20.41 -10.32 3.48
C PHE A 178 -21.31 -10.29 4.73
N ALA A 179 -21.82 -11.46 5.11
CA ALA A 179 -22.65 -11.60 6.31
C ALA A 179 -21.81 -11.34 7.58
N GLY A 180 -22.34 -10.55 8.52
CA GLY A 180 -21.63 -10.22 9.77
C GLY A 180 -20.74 -8.98 9.71
N SER A 181 -20.85 -8.13 8.68
CA SER A 181 -20.19 -6.82 8.68
C SER A 181 -20.87 -5.87 9.67
N GLU A 182 -20.25 -5.66 10.84
CA GLU A 182 -20.75 -4.76 11.89
C GLU A 182 -20.30 -3.29 11.68
N SER A 183 -19.39 -3.04 10.75
CA SER A 183 -18.76 -1.73 10.51
C SER A 183 -19.18 -1.06 9.20
N THR A 184 -20.24 -1.56 8.56
CA THR A 184 -20.86 -0.91 7.38
C THR A 184 -21.86 0.14 7.86
N ALA A 185 -21.66 1.39 7.48
CA ALA A 185 -22.56 2.52 7.79
C ALA A 185 -23.26 3.04 6.52
N ALA A 186 -24.19 3.99 6.67
CA ALA A 186 -24.95 4.56 5.55
C ALA A 186 -24.05 5.19 4.47
N GLY A 187 -22.95 5.84 4.87
CA GLY A 187 -21.96 6.44 3.97
C GLY A 187 -20.89 5.48 3.45
N THR A 188 -20.93 4.20 3.82
CA THR A 188 -19.97 3.20 3.33
C THR A 188 -20.35 2.79 1.91
N TRP A 189 -19.40 2.87 0.98
CA TRP A 189 -19.62 2.32 -0.36
C TRP A 189 -19.45 0.80 -0.34
N VAL A 190 -20.54 0.08 -0.59
CA VAL A 190 -20.59 -1.39 -0.54
C VAL A 190 -20.47 -1.97 -1.95
N PHE A 191 -19.61 -2.98 -2.11
CA PHE A 191 -19.38 -3.66 -3.38
C PHE A 191 -19.55 -5.18 -3.28
N ASP A 192 -19.96 -5.81 -4.37
CA ASP A 192 -20.28 -7.25 -4.44
C ASP A 192 -19.15 -8.11 -5.05
N THR A 193 -17.99 -7.51 -5.29
CA THR A 193 -16.77 -8.20 -5.72
C THR A 193 -15.93 -8.65 -4.51
N PRO A 194 -15.04 -9.64 -4.66
CA PRO A 194 -14.18 -10.07 -3.55
C PRO A 194 -13.20 -8.97 -3.09
N ASP A 195 -12.94 -7.97 -3.93
CA ASP A 195 -12.04 -6.88 -3.66
C ASP A 195 -12.55 -5.53 -4.24
N LEU A 196 -12.06 -4.44 -3.67
CA LEU A 196 -12.34 -3.05 -3.99
C LEU A 196 -11.92 -2.72 -5.42
N VAL A 197 -10.82 -3.31 -5.90
CA VAL A 197 -10.29 -3.05 -7.24
C VAL A 197 -11.30 -3.52 -8.30
N GLY A 198 -11.79 -4.76 -8.16
CA GLY A 198 -12.86 -5.30 -8.99
C GLY A 198 -14.17 -4.52 -8.86
N GLY A 199 -14.48 -4.02 -7.66
CA GLY A 199 -15.68 -3.22 -7.40
C GLY A 199 -15.63 -1.91 -8.17
N LEU A 200 -14.52 -1.18 -8.05
CA LEU A 200 -14.29 0.08 -8.76
C LEU A 200 -14.24 -0.13 -10.27
N ALA A 201 -13.64 -1.24 -10.74
CA ALA A 201 -13.66 -1.60 -12.16
C ALA A 201 -15.11 -1.76 -12.68
N LYS A 202 -16.00 -2.44 -11.92
CA LYS A 202 -17.43 -2.52 -12.25
C LYS A 202 -18.15 -1.17 -12.20
N ALA A 203 -17.70 -0.24 -11.34
CA ALA A 203 -18.19 1.14 -11.29
C ALA A 203 -17.62 2.04 -12.42
N GLY A 204 -16.89 1.47 -13.38
CA GLY A 204 -16.38 2.16 -14.56
C GLY A 204 -15.04 2.88 -14.34
N TYR A 205 -14.33 2.57 -13.26
CA TYR A 205 -12.97 3.05 -13.05
C TYR A 205 -11.99 2.27 -13.93
N HIS A 206 -10.99 2.96 -14.45
CA HIS A 206 -9.71 2.38 -14.80
C HIS A 206 -8.90 2.19 -13.52
N THR A 207 -8.45 0.97 -13.25
CA THR A 207 -7.69 0.65 -12.03
C THR A 207 -6.22 0.47 -12.40
N ALA A 208 -5.35 1.27 -11.80
CA ALA A 208 -3.91 1.26 -12.05
C ALA A 208 -3.13 1.07 -10.75
N CYS A 209 -2.12 0.20 -10.77
CA CYS A 209 -1.21 -0.06 -9.67
C CYS A 209 0.23 0.33 -10.05
N ILE A 210 0.89 1.11 -9.21
CA ILE A 210 2.34 1.36 -9.28
C ILE A 210 2.98 0.68 -8.07
N GLY A 211 3.65 -0.44 -8.33
CA GLY A 211 4.25 -1.29 -7.31
C GLY A 211 5.65 -0.83 -6.91
N GLY A 212 6.03 -1.07 -5.65
CA GLY A 212 7.37 -0.78 -5.14
C GLY A 212 8.06 -1.99 -4.52
N VAL A 213 7.36 -2.77 -3.69
CA VAL A 213 7.96 -3.89 -2.94
C VAL A 213 7.72 -5.27 -3.57
N GLY A 214 8.29 -6.31 -2.96
CA GLY A 214 8.30 -7.68 -3.50
C GLY A 214 6.93 -8.26 -3.87
N PHE A 215 5.87 -7.88 -3.18
CA PHE A 215 4.50 -8.34 -3.45
C PHE A 215 3.82 -7.58 -4.60
N PHE A 216 4.42 -6.51 -5.08
CA PHE A 216 3.93 -5.68 -6.18
C PHE A 216 4.89 -5.59 -7.37
N ASN A 217 5.99 -6.36 -7.34
CA ASN A 217 7.06 -6.23 -8.33
C ASN A 217 6.79 -6.94 -9.66
N ARG A 218 5.68 -7.70 -9.78
CA ARG A 218 5.32 -8.50 -10.96
C ARG A 218 6.36 -9.57 -11.33
N ARG A 219 7.26 -9.91 -10.40
CA ARG A 219 8.29 -10.94 -10.56
C ARG A 219 7.85 -12.20 -9.82
N GLY A 220 7.84 -13.32 -10.55
CA GLY A 220 7.35 -14.59 -10.03
C GLY A 220 5.84 -14.59 -9.79
N ALA A 221 5.33 -15.76 -9.38
CA ALA A 221 3.89 -15.95 -9.17
C ALA A 221 3.36 -15.08 -8.01
N LEU A 222 4.06 -15.06 -6.87
CA LEU A 222 3.62 -14.33 -5.68
C LEU A 222 3.61 -12.82 -5.88
N GLY A 223 4.67 -12.25 -6.48
CA GLY A 223 4.78 -10.81 -6.77
C GLY A 223 3.80 -10.30 -7.83
N SER A 224 3.03 -11.20 -8.45
CA SER A 224 2.02 -10.87 -9.46
C SER A 224 0.59 -10.96 -8.93
N VAL A 225 0.37 -11.47 -7.70
CA VAL A 225 -0.98 -11.67 -7.15
C VAL A 225 -1.70 -10.33 -6.92
N LEU A 226 -1.12 -9.42 -6.14
CA LEU A 226 -1.76 -8.13 -5.85
C LEU A 226 -1.81 -7.21 -7.08
N PRO A 227 -0.74 -7.08 -7.90
CA PRO A 227 -0.82 -6.34 -9.16
C PRO A 227 -1.86 -6.91 -10.14
N GLY A 228 -2.11 -8.22 -10.11
CA GLY A 228 -3.06 -8.91 -10.97
C GLY A 228 -4.52 -8.54 -10.73
N LEU A 229 -4.84 -7.84 -9.63
CA LEU A 229 -6.17 -7.30 -9.36
C LEU A 229 -6.50 -6.08 -10.23
N PHE A 230 -5.48 -5.39 -10.74
CA PHE A 230 -5.62 -4.12 -11.45
C PHE A 230 -5.67 -4.31 -12.97
N ALA A 231 -6.42 -3.45 -13.66
CA ALA A 231 -6.47 -3.44 -15.12
C ALA A 231 -5.12 -3.03 -15.74
N GLU A 232 -4.35 -2.21 -15.02
CA GLU A 232 -3.01 -1.77 -15.39
C GLU A 232 -2.09 -1.89 -14.17
N SER A 233 -0.89 -2.46 -14.35
CA SER A 233 0.10 -2.55 -13.28
C SER A 233 1.52 -2.28 -13.76
N HIS A 234 2.27 -1.50 -12.98
CA HIS A 234 3.61 -1.05 -13.32
C HIS A 234 4.61 -1.45 -12.26
N TRP A 235 5.75 -1.98 -12.72
CA TRP A 235 6.95 -2.13 -11.93
C TRP A 235 8.18 -2.09 -12.83
N GLU A 236 9.23 -1.44 -12.38
CA GLU A 236 10.58 -1.52 -12.97
C GLU A 236 11.63 -1.40 -11.85
N PRO A 237 12.91 -1.77 -12.10
CA PRO A 237 13.94 -1.75 -11.06
C PRO A 237 14.07 -0.41 -10.34
N GLY A 238 13.83 0.69 -11.06
CA GLY A 238 13.84 2.04 -10.52
C GLY A 238 12.80 2.28 -9.41
N PHE A 239 11.72 1.50 -9.32
CA PHE A 239 10.68 1.62 -8.28
C PHE A 239 10.97 0.77 -7.04
N GLY A 240 11.98 -0.10 -7.10
CA GLY A 240 12.25 -1.09 -6.06
C GLY A 240 12.87 -0.51 -4.79
N VAL A 241 12.82 -1.29 -3.71
CA VAL A 241 13.38 -0.96 -2.38
C VAL A 241 14.89 -0.67 -2.40
N THR A 242 15.62 -1.11 -3.43
CA THR A 242 17.06 -0.84 -3.56
C THR A 242 17.38 0.43 -4.34
N SER A 243 16.36 1.18 -4.79
CA SER A 243 16.52 2.39 -5.60
C SER A 243 16.43 3.65 -4.72
N PRO A 244 17.51 4.47 -4.63
CA PRO A 244 17.48 5.73 -3.89
C PRO A 244 16.52 6.77 -4.45
N THR A 245 16.09 6.61 -5.71
CA THR A 245 15.14 7.49 -6.40
C THR A 245 13.77 6.84 -6.58
N SER A 246 13.48 5.77 -5.84
CA SER A 246 12.28 4.93 -6.01
C SER A 246 10.98 5.71 -6.14
N PHE A 247 10.70 6.54 -5.15
CA PHE A 247 9.46 7.30 -5.15
C PHE A 247 9.39 8.36 -6.25
N GLU A 248 10.47 9.08 -6.58
CA GLU A 248 10.49 10.01 -7.71
C GLU A 248 10.14 9.32 -9.04
N GLU A 249 10.70 8.12 -9.26
CA GLU A 249 10.42 7.31 -10.44
C GLU A 249 8.94 6.83 -10.46
N GLN A 250 8.41 6.41 -9.31
CA GLN A 250 7.00 6.04 -9.17
C GLN A 250 6.07 7.23 -9.46
N VAL A 251 6.41 8.44 -8.99
CA VAL A 251 5.67 9.67 -9.29
C VAL A 251 5.69 9.98 -10.78
N ARG A 252 6.84 9.83 -11.45
CA ARG A 252 6.93 10.00 -12.91
C ARG A 252 6.03 9.02 -13.65
N ARG A 253 5.93 7.77 -13.19
CA ARG A 253 4.98 6.80 -13.77
C ARG A 253 3.53 7.19 -13.49
N ALA A 254 3.23 7.71 -12.31
CA ALA A 254 1.88 8.21 -12.00
C ALA A 254 1.46 9.34 -12.93
N GLU A 255 2.34 10.34 -13.16
CA GLU A 255 2.12 11.43 -14.11
C GLU A 255 1.79 10.90 -15.51
N GLN A 256 2.51 9.87 -15.99
CA GLN A 256 2.26 9.23 -17.28
C GLN A 256 0.90 8.52 -17.34
N VAL A 257 0.55 7.75 -16.31
CA VAL A 257 -0.75 7.05 -16.22
C VAL A 257 -1.91 8.04 -16.25
N VAL A 258 -1.82 9.11 -15.44
CA VAL A 258 -2.86 10.15 -15.40
C VAL A 258 -3.01 10.82 -16.76
N ALA A 259 -1.89 11.22 -17.40
CA ALA A 259 -1.89 11.92 -18.67
C ALA A 259 -2.43 11.07 -19.84
N ALA A 260 -2.17 9.76 -19.83
CA ALA A 260 -2.59 8.86 -20.91
C ALA A 260 -4.07 8.47 -20.86
N LEU A 261 -4.72 8.55 -19.70
CA LEU A 261 -6.09 8.08 -19.54
C LEU A 261 -7.10 9.08 -20.19
N PRO A 262 -8.17 8.64 -20.87
CA PRO A 262 -9.15 9.56 -21.44
C PRO A 262 -9.94 10.33 -20.38
N ALA A 263 -10.21 11.63 -20.60
CA ALA A 263 -10.85 12.53 -19.63
C ALA A 263 -12.20 12.04 -19.07
N GLY A 264 -12.96 11.27 -19.86
CA GLY A 264 -14.26 10.71 -19.45
C GLY A 264 -14.17 9.46 -18.57
N ARG A 265 -12.99 8.86 -18.41
CA ARG A 265 -12.80 7.63 -17.62
C ARG A 265 -12.24 7.96 -16.24
N ARG A 266 -12.86 7.40 -15.19
CA ARG A 266 -12.40 7.54 -13.79
C ARG A 266 -11.16 6.72 -13.53
N LEU A 267 -10.29 7.21 -12.65
CA LEU A 267 -9.06 6.56 -12.23
C LEU A 267 -9.15 6.16 -10.78
N PHE A 268 -8.85 4.90 -10.49
CA PHE A 268 -8.38 4.47 -9.19
C PHE A 268 -6.90 4.16 -9.32
N LEU A 269 -6.06 5.01 -8.74
CA LEU A 269 -4.62 4.87 -8.72
C LEU A 269 -4.19 4.36 -7.35
N PHE A 270 -3.50 3.23 -7.33
CA PHE A 270 -2.83 2.70 -6.16
C PHE A 270 -1.31 2.85 -6.31
N VAL A 271 -0.65 3.37 -5.26
CA VAL A 271 0.81 3.52 -5.22
C VAL A 271 1.35 2.87 -3.94
N ASN A 272 2.14 1.81 -4.10
CA ASN A 272 2.89 1.19 -3.02
C ASN A 272 4.30 1.79 -2.96
N VAL A 273 4.51 2.75 -2.06
CA VAL A 273 5.76 3.53 -1.95
C VAL A 273 6.82 2.69 -1.24
N SER A 274 7.91 2.37 -1.93
CA SER A 274 8.96 1.47 -1.44
C SER A 274 10.06 2.15 -0.62
N ALA A 275 10.16 3.48 -0.66
CA ALA A 275 11.33 4.23 -0.17
C ALA A 275 11.63 4.03 1.33
N LEU A 276 10.62 3.72 2.15
CA LEU A 276 10.80 3.52 3.59
C LEU A 276 11.15 2.06 3.94
N HIS A 277 10.79 1.11 3.07
CA HIS A 277 11.13 -0.29 3.25
C HIS A 277 12.63 -0.48 3.14
N GLN A 278 13.18 -1.37 3.96
CA GLN A 278 14.60 -1.69 3.97
C GLN A 278 15.11 -2.21 2.60
N PRO A 279 16.33 -1.83 2.17
CA PRO A 279 17.24 -0.88 2.80
C PRO A 279 16.78 0.58 2.63
N ASN A 280 16.91 1.40 3.68
CA ASN A 280 16.58 2.84 3.64
C ASN A 280 17.73 3.75 4.15
N TRP A 281 18.85 3.17 4.60
CA TRP A 281 20.04 3.89 5.08
C TRP A 281 20.53 4.98 4.12
N PHE A 282 20.45 4.75 2.80
CA PHE A 282 20.95 5.70 1.81
C PHE A 282 20.15 7.00 1.71
N HIS A 283 19.01 7.12 2.40
CA HIS A 283 18.27 8.38 2.49
C HIS A 283 18.86 9.35 3.53
N LEU A 284 19.65 8.85 4.49
CA LEU A 284 20.32 9.69 5.49
C LEU A 284 21.74 10.03 5.05
N PRO A 285 22.09 11.31 4.84
CA PRO A 285 23.46 11.70 4.51
C PRO A 285 24.47 11.20 5.55
N GLY A 286 25.50 10.48 5.08
CA GLY A 286 26.56 9.94 5.93
C GLY A 286 26.28 8.56 6.53
N ALA A 287 25.07 8.01 6.42
CA ALA A 287 24.80 6.62 6.77
C ALA A 287 25.40 5.67 5.72
N THR A 288 25.74 4.45 6.16
CA THR A 288 26.33 3.41 5.30
C THR A 288 25.54 2.12 5.39
N LYS A 289 25.74 1.23 4.41
CA LYS A 289 25.13 -0.10 4.40
C LYS A 289 25.50 -0.92 5.64
N GLU A 290 26.72 -0.77 6.14
CA GLU A 290 27.26 -1.48 7.30
C GLU A 290 26.61 -1.02 8.60
N ALA A 291 26.25 0.26 8.71
CA ALA A 291 25.48 0.79 9.84
C ALA A 291 24.03 0.26 9.85
N GLY A 292 23.52 -0.15 8.68
CA GLY A 292 22.17 -0.65 8.53
C GLY A 292 21.10 0.43 8.63
N ASP A 293 19.84 0.00 8.60
CA ASP A 293 18.71 0.90 8.75
C ASP A 293 18.41 1.14 10.23
N SER A 294 17.97 2.36 10.54
CA SER A 294 17.57 2.80 11.87
C SER A 294 16.31 3.66 11.81
N ARG A 295 15.83 4.10 12.99
CA ARG A 295 14.73 5.06 13.06
C ARG A 295 15.07 6.40 12.38
N GLU A 296 16.33 6.82 12.44
CA GLU A 296 16.83 8.05 11.81
C GLU A 296 16.84 7.93 10.28
N THR A 297 17.27 6.81 9.73
CA THR A 297 17.25 6.57 8.27
C THR A 297 15.83 6.44 7.75
N HIS A 298 14.94 5.83 8.55
CA HIS A 298 13.50 5.79 8.29
C HIS A 298 12.86 7.19 8.24
N ALA A 299 13.23 8.08 9.17
CA ALA A 299 12.78 9.47 9.17
C ALA A 299 13.28 10.23 7.91
N ALA A 300 14.55 10.07 7.56
CA ALA A 300 15.12 10.67 6.36
C ALA A 300 14.45 10.17 5.06
N ALA A 301 14.04 8.89 5.03
CA ALA A 301 13.27 8.32 3.93
C ALA A 301 11.86 8.94 3.82
N LEU A 302 11.19 9.21 4.94
CA LEU A 302 9.90 9.90 4.91
C LEU A 302 10.03 11.35 4.43
N GLU A 303 11.07 12.08 4.83
CA GLU A 303 11.35 13.41 4.28
C GLU A 303 11.66 13.37 2.79
N TYR A 304 12.33 12.30 2.31
CA TYR A 304 12.49 12.06 0.87
C TYR A 304 11.15 11.88 0.17
N VAL A 305 10.24 11.08 0.72
CA VAL A 305 8.89 10.93 0.17
C VAL A 305 8.15 12.27 0.15
N ASP A 306 8.21 13.05 1.23
CA ASP A 306 7.53 14.34 1.33
C ASP A 306 7.97 15.31 0.22
N ARG A 307 9.26 15.34 -0.14
CA ARG A 307 9.76 16.19 -1.24
C ARG A 307 9.11 15.92 -2.60
N HIS A 308 8.59 14.71 -2.83
CA HIS A 308 8.01 14.32 -4.12
C HIS A 308 6.50 14.13 -4.08
N ILE A 309 5.88 13.96 -2.90
CA ILE A 309 4.45 13.63 -2.77
C ILE A 309 3.54 14.72 -3.34
N GLY A 310 3.96 15.99 -3.28
CA GLY A 310 3.21 17.11 -3.84
C GLY A 310 2.97 16.96 -5.35
N ARG A 311 3.94 16.40 -6.09
CA ARG A 311 3.81 16.09 -7.52
C ARG A 311 2.79 14.97 -7.76
N LEU A 312 2.76 13.95 -6.91
CA LEU A 312 1.75 12.88 -6.99
C LEU A 312 0.35 13.45 -6.80
N PHE A 313 0.16 14.32 -5.80
CA PHE A 313 -1.13 14.94 -5.54
C PHE A 313 -1.57 15.84 -6.68
N ALA A 314 -0.66 16.66 -7.23
CA ALA A 314 -0.94 17.46 -8.42
C ALA A 314 -1.37 16.60 -9.61
N ALA A 315 -0.66 15.51 -9.88
CA ALA A 315 -1.03 14.58 -10.94
C ALA A 315 -2.43 13.98 -10.67
N ALA A 316 -2.68 13.51 -9.45
CA ALA A 316 -3.95 12.90 -9.08
C ALA A 316 -5.15 13.85 -9.21
N SER A 317 -4.96 15.15 -9.00
CA SER A 317 -6.03 16.16 -9.12
C SER A 317 -6.01 16.96 -10.43
N ALA A 318 -5.07 16.67 -11.35
CA ALA A 318 -4.90 17.42 -12.60
C ALA A 318 -6.09 17.34 -13.56
N ARG A 319 -6.96 16.34 -13.39
CA ARG A 319 -8.06 16.05 -14.31
C ARG A 319 -9.45 16.22 -13.73
N ARG A 320 -9.55 16.08 -12.41
CA ARG A 320 -10.76 16.26 -11.61
C ARG A 320 -10.41 16.25 -10.14
N ARG A 321 -11.41 16.54 -9.31
CA ARG A 321 -11.32 16.34 -7.87
C ARG A 321 -11.02 14.87 -7.56
N CYS A 322 -10.10 14.65 -6.62
CA CYS A 322 -9.62 13.32 -6.24
C CYS A 322 -9.84 13.11 -4.74
N PHE A 323 -10.34 11.94 -4.36
CA PHE A 323 -10.36 11.50 -2.97
C PHE A 323 -9.11 10.66 -2.69
N ALA A 324 -8.24 11.16 -1.82
CA ALA A 324 -6.97 10.54 -1.50
C ALA A 324 -7.01 9.89 -0.12
N VAL A 325 -6.48 8.67 -0.03
CA VAL A 325 -6.15 7.99 1.21
C VAL A 325 -4.63 7.80 1.24
N VAL A 326 -3.99 8.28 2.30
CA VAL A 326 -2.56 8.06 2.55
C VAL A 326 -2.42 7.36 3.89
N CYS A 327 -1.83 6.18 3.89
CA CYS A 327 -1.62 5.42 5.12
C CYS A 327 -0.37 4.56 5.03
N SER A 328 -0.03 3.89 6.12
CA SER A 328 0.90 2.76 6.07
C SER A 328 0.17 1.43 6.07
N ASP A 329 0.79 0.42 5.46
CA ASP A 329 0.32 -0.96 5.48
C ASP A 329 0.70 -1.68 6.78
N HIS A 330 1.88 -1.41 7.31
CA HIS A 330 2.38 -1.82 8.62
C HIS A 330 3.60 -0.95 8.96
N GLY A 331 4.06 -0.99 10.21
CA GLY A 331 5.34 -0.39 10.60
C GLY A 331 6.51 -1.39 10.55
N THR A 332 7.63 -1.04 11.18
CA THR A 332 8.82 -1.89 11.31
C THR A 332 9.58 -1.59 12.61
N ALA A 333 10.22 -2.60 13.20
CA ALA A 333 11.07 -2.46 14.38
C ALA A 333 12.55 -2.32 13.99
N TYR A 334 13.27 -1.48 14.74
CA TYR A 334 14.70 -1.18 14.56
C TYR A 334 15.50 -1.59 15.81
N GLY A 335 15.18 -2.72 16.42
CA GLY A 335 15.71 -3.17 17.71
C GLY A 335 14.80 -2.87 18.90
N ASP A 336 13.61 -2.30 18.66
CA ASP A 336 12.58 -2.04 19.67
C ASP A 336 12.27 -3.31 20.46
N ASP A 337 12.47 -3.29 21.79
CA ASP A 337 12.29 -4.43 22.69
C ASP A 337 13.04 -5.72 22.26
N GLY A 338 14.16 -5.56 21.54
CA GLY A 338 14.95 -6.68 20.99
C GLY A 338 14.41 -7.24 19.68
N PHE A 339 13.39 -6.64 19.08
CA PHE A 339 12.81 -7.03 17.80
C PHE A 339 13.30 -6.16 16.64
N THR A 340 13.51 -6.78 15.48
CA THR A 340 13.88 -6.09 14.23
C THR A 340 13.00 -6.56 13.08
N GLY A 341 12.56 -5.63 12.24
CA GLY A 341 11.72 -5.88 11.09
C GLY A 341 10.23 -5.93 11.43
N HIS A 342 9.48 -6.68 10.64
CA HIS A 342 8.02 -6.81 10.71
C HIS A 342 7.60 -8.29 10.67
N ARG A 343 6.28 -8.58 10.65
CA ARG A 343 5.67 -9.90 10.95
C ARG A 343 5.69 -10.28 12.43
N ILE A 344 5.57 -9.29 13.31
CA ILE A 344 5.58 -9.46 14.77
C ILE A 344 4.45 -8.67 15.42
N GLY A 345 4.05 -9.07 16.62
CA GLY A 345 3.01 -8.42 17.44
C GLY A 345 3.45 -7.14 18.15
N HIS A 346 4.41 -6.39 17.60
CA HIS A 346 5.01 -5.23 18.26
C HIS A 346 4.30 -3.92 17.88
N GLU A 347 4.17 -2.97 18.80
CA GLU A 347 3.50 -1.67 18.59
C GLU A 347 4.09 -0.89 17.41
N ALA A 348 5.42 -0.90 17.26
CA ALA A 348 6.10 -0.28 16.12
C ALA A 348 5.70 -0.86 14.75
N VAL A 349 5.09 -2.05 14.70
CA VAL A 349 4.61 -2.71 13.47
C VAL A 349 3.10 -2.52 13.29
N TRP A 350 2.33 -2.55 14.38
CA TRP A 350 0.88 -2.48 14.29
C TRP A 350 0.33 -1.06 14.31
N THR A 351 1.01 -0.10 14.94
CA THR A 351 0.56 1.30 14.97
C THR A 351 1.08 2.06 13.74
N VAL A 352 0.15 2.51 12.89
CA VAL A 352 0.42 3.15 11.59
C VAL A 352 -0.27 4.51 11.45
N PRO A 353 0.30 5.44 10.65
CA PRO A 353 -0.36 6.68 10.29
C PRO A 353 -1.43 6.47 9.22
N TYR A 354 -2.47 7.29 9.31
CA TYR A 354 -3.56 7.34 8.34
C TYR A 354 -4.05 8.77 8.15
N ALA A 355 -4.42 9.12 6.93
CA ALA A 355 -5.24 10.29 6.61
C ALA A 355 -6.02 10.04 5.32
N HIS A 356 -7.16 10.71 5.20
CA HIS A 356 -7.86 10.86 3.93
C HIS A 356 -8.31 12.32 3.76
N PHE A 357 -8.37 12.79 2.52
CA PHE A 357 -8.73 14.17 2.18
C PHE A 357 -9.12 14.27 0.71
N PHE A 358 -9.76 15.38 0.34
CA PHE A 358 -10.01 15.74 -1.06
C PHE A 358 -8.89 16.61 -1.58
N LEU A 359 -8.44 16.31 -2.80
CA LEU A 359 -7.58 17.17 -3.62
C LEU A 359 -8.47 17.87 -4.64
N ASP A 360 -8.46 19.21 -4.63
CA ASP A 360 -9.29 19.98 -5.54
C ASP A 360 -8.69 20.01 -6.95
N HIS A 361 -9.56 20.08 -7.95
CA HIS A 361 -9.13 20.11 -9.34
C HIS A 361 -8.28 21.35 -9.63
N GLY A 362 -7.07 21.13 -10.16
CA GLY A 362 -6.15 22.22 -10.50
C GLY A 362 -5.48 22.86 -9.29
N GLU A 363 -5.46 22.19 -8.13
CA GLU A 363 -4.74 22.65 -6.96
C GLU A 363 -3.22 22.80 -7.27
N PRO A 364 -2.63 23.99 -7.06
CA PRO A 364 -1.24 24.24 -7.45
C PRO A 364 -0.24 23.49 -6.57
N THR A 365 0.81 22.96 -7.20
CA THR A 365 2.07 22.60 -6.51
C THR A 365 2.74 23.85 -6.00
N THR A 366 2.99 23.91 -4.69
CA THR A 366 3.84 24.94 -4.07
C THR A 366 5.27 24.49 -4.03
#